data_AF-A0A7W0REE6-F1
#
_entry.id   AF-A0A7W0REE6-F1
#
_cell.length_a   1.000
_cell.length_b   1.000
_cell.length_c   1.000
_cell.angle_alpha   90.00
_cell.angle_beta   90.00
_cell.angle_gamma   90.00
#
_symmetry.space_group_name_H-M   'P 1'
#
loop_
_entity.id
_entity.type
_entity.pdbx_description
1 polymer ?
#
loop_
_entity_poly.entity_id
_entity_poly.type
_entity_poly.pdbx_seq_one_letter_code
_entity_poly.pdbx_strand_id
1 'polypeptide(L)'
;MAAVTPHLTIAPFLQGYDPATGRLTVHVTLAPVGDPRAALTDGFTAAVPPGPAFAGATIVLRAHASGDPSVVPTLADVPALPEDLTLGMPAQQADLFDALAARYQITKPQGAPVRNPGLTLRKYLPESYRAAFAFVAPRTELAVTDDSYECARSCPPPTPPVVTPPDESISWGEAFAALMRQPAAARAAGLIHTVEVDAAPFADGGFLFLSLAPGSDFAAQHAAAPEFVDVFATRVPRLVAAEPRAVFTPVLFPVAADAATSAALGSFDDAFAEALRFDDGFTRIVHCNQPTTADPNVEPTAAGSAPVTDYGLQIGWDDEDIAISLNRALSPSEPGKPPLAVAPPGFSGWRVDARPLGAANWSSLCRIRGDGIVLGVDIDPFEDELAVEVQPSRLGEGMWLRPYHARWRARSLVAPTTAESLLAGRRDPAPVPYEAVGLGDVALRYGRAYEVRVRMRDVTGGGPGAGAKAFHAGEAGSATWRMRRFVPLGQV
;
A
#
# COMPACT_ATOMS: atom_id res chain seq x y z
N MET A 1 -21.87 -5.26 20.30
CA MET A 1 -22.03 -6.53 19.57
C MET A 1 -20.65 -6.95 19.10
N ALA A 2 -20.24 -8.21 19.28
CA ALA A 2 -19.05 -8.70 18.61
C ALA A 2 -19.28 -8.53 17.11
N ALA A 3 -18.39 -7.81 16.42
CA ALA A 3 -18.48 -7.66 14.98
C ALA A 3 -18.39 -9.07 14.37
N VAL A 4 -19.36 -9.42 13.53
CA VAL A 4 -19.28 -10.65 12.73
C VAL A 4 -18.11 -10.46 11.78
N THR A 5 -17.12 -11.34 11.84
CA THR A 5 -15.99 -11.31 10.90
C THR A 5 -16.50 -11.78 9.54
N PRO A 6 -16.34 -11.01 8.46
CA PRO A 6 -16.68 -11.48 7.12
C PRO A 6 -15.79 -12.66 6.74
N HIS A 7 -16.29 -13.55 5.88
CA HIS A 7 -15.54 -14.73 5.44
C HIS A 7 -14.91 -14.57 4.05
N LEU A 8 -15.33 -13.55 3.30
CA LEU A 8 -14.73 -13.15 2.03
C LEU A 8 -14.67 -11.63 1.93
N THR A 9 -13.56 -11.08 1.43
CA THR A 9 -13.45 -9.65 1.10
C THR A 9 -13.30 -9.47 -0.40
N ILE A 10 -14.05 -8.50 -0.95
CA ILE A 10 -13.98 -8.07 -2.36
C ILE A 10 -13.60 -6.60 -2.40
N ALA A 11 -12.46 -6.27 -3.02
CA ALA A 11 -11.98 -4.90 -3.13
C ALA A 11 -11.47 -4.57 -4.55
N PRO A 12 -12.01 -3.54 -5.23
CA PRO A 12 -11.51 -3.07 -6.52
C PRO A 12 -10.40 -2.03 -6.40
N PHE A 13 -9.44 -2.09 -7.33
CA PHE A 13 -8.32 -1.17 -7.46
C PHE A 13 -8.15 -0.72 -8.91
N LEU A 14 -8.27 0.58 -9.16
CA LEU A 14 -8.15 1.18 -10.49
C LEU A 14 -6.72 1.08 -11.00
N GLN A 15 -6.55 0.57 -12.23
CA GLN A 15 -5.23 0.37 -12.86
C GLN A 15 -5.01 1.26 -14.07
N GLY A 16 -6.07 1.51 -14.84
CA GLY A 16 -5.97 2.29 -16.07
C GLY A 16 -7.33 2.62 -16.65
N TYR A 17 -7.38 3.70 -17.41
CA TYR A 17 -8.51 4.09 -18.23
C TYR A 17 -8.06 4.14 -19.68
N ASP A 18 -8.70 3.37 -20.54
CA ASP A 18 -8.51 3.44 -21.98
C ASP A 18 -9.61 4.32 -22.61
N PRO A 19 -9.28 5.56 -23.02
CA PRO A 19 -10.26 6.47 -23.59
C PRO A 19 -10.70 6.08 -25.01
N ALA A 20 -9.99 5.18 -25.69
CA ALA A 20 -10.36 4.71 -27.04
C ALA A 20 -11.46 3.64 -26.98
N THR A 21 -11.39 2.75 -25.99
CA THR A 21 -12.39 1.69 -25.77
C THR A 21 -13.45 2.07 -24.75
N GLY A 22 -13.22 3.11 -23.95
CA GLY A 22 -14.11 3.50 -22.86
C GLY A 22 -14.12 2.47 -21.72
N ARG A 23 -13.03 1.73 -21.53
CA ARG A 23 -12.91 0.68 -20.51
C ARG A 23 -11.98 1.09 -19.38
N LEU A 24 -12.35 0.70 -18.17
CA LEU A 24 -11.51 0.78 -16.98
C LEU A 24 -10.92 -0.60 -16.71
N THR A 25 -9.59 -0.68 -16.64
CA THR A 25 -8.89 -1.86 -16.13
C THR A 25 -8.85 -1.79 -14.62
N VAL A 26 -9.33 -2.84 -13.97
CA VAL A 26 -9.48 -2.92 -12.51
C VAL A 26 -8.85 -4.22 -12.03
N HIS A 27 -8.00 -4.13 -11.01
CA HIS A 27 -7.64 -5.31 -10.23
C HIS A 27 -8.66 -5.53 -9.13
N VAL A 28 -9.08 -6.77 -8.93
CA VAL A 28 -10.00 -7.16 -7.87
C VAL A 28 -9.26 -8.09 -6.93
N THR A 29 -9.20 -7.69 -5.66
CA THR A 29 -8.71 -8.55 -4.59
C THR A 29 -9.86 -9.39 -4.06
N LEU A 30 -9.65 -10.71 -4.03
CA LEU A 30 -10.49 -11.67 -3.34
C LEU A 30 -9.68 -12.27 -2.18
N ALA A 31 -10.04 -11.91 -0.95
CA ALA A 31 -9.34 -12.41 0.23
C ALA A 31 -10.29 -13.25 1.09
N PRO A 32 -10.13 -14.59 1.14
CA PRO A 32 -10.88 -15.41 2.08
C PRO A 32 -10.36 -15.22 3.51
N VAL A 33 -11.23 -15.48 4.49
CA VAL A 33 -10.87 -15.53 5.91
C VAL A 33 -10.89 -16.99 6.35
N GLY A 34 -9.80 -17.43 6.98
CA GLY A 34 -9.61 -18.82 7.39
C GLY A 34 -8.82 -19.65 6.37
N ASP A 35 -8.86 -20.97 6.55
CA ASP A 35 -8.14 -21.91 5.68
C ASP A 35 -8.82 -22.00 4.31
N PRO A 36 -8.16 -21.61 3.21
CA PRO A 36 -8.78 -21.58 1.89
C PRO A 36 -9.07 -22.98 1.33
N ARG A 37 -8.58 -24.04 1.99
CA ARG A 37 -8.79 -25.45 1.62
C ARG A 37 -9.98 -26.06 2.36
N ALA A 38 -10.41 -25.45 3.46
CA ALA A 38 -11.61 -25.82 4.19
C ALA A 38 -12.83 -25.10 3.61
N ALA A 39 -14.04 -25.56 3.95
CA ALA A 39 -15.26 -24.89 3.52
C ALA A 39 -15.26 -23.46 4.06
N LEU A 40 -15.52 -22.46 3.21
CA LEU A 40 -15.44 -21.06 3.63
C LEU A 40 -16.53 -20.71 4.66
N THR A 41 -17.53 -21.57 4.84
CA THR A 41 -18.56 -21.46 5.89
C THR A 41 -18.10 -21.94 7.27
N ASP A 42 -16.95 -22.62 7.36
CA ASP A 42 -16.46 -23.18 8.62
C ASP A 42 -16.11 -22.07 9.61
N GLY A 43 -16.70 -22.10 10.80
CA GLY A 43 -16.50 -21.09 11.84
C GLY A 43 -17.34 -19.82 11.68
N PHE A 44 -18.18 -19.71 10.63
CA PHE A 44 -19.11 -18.59 10.49
C PHE A 44 -20.26 -18.73 11.51
N THR A 45 -20.60 -17.64 12.19
CA THR A 45 -21.49 -17.69 13.36
C THR A 45 -22.97 -17.65 13.00
N ALA A 46 -23.34 -17.06 11.86
CA ALA A 46 -24.72 -17.02 11.39
C ALA A 46 -25.08 -18.28 10.59
N ALA A 47 -26.34 -18.66 10.62
CA ALA A 47 -26.83 -19.83 9.90
C ALA A 47 -26.88 -19.55 8.39
N VAL A 48 -25.91 -20.08 7.64
CA VAL A 48 -25.83 -20.01 6.18
C VAL A 48 -25.82 -21.42 5.57
N PRO A 49 -26.24 -21.58 4.30
CA PRO A 49 -26.10 -22.86 3.60
C PRO A 49 -24.62 -23.29 3.52
N PRO A 50 -24.30 -24.60 3.59
CA PRO A 50 -22.94 -25.08 3.40
C PRO A 50 -22.35 -24.59 2.07
N GLY A 51 -21.12 -24.07 2.10
CA GLY A 51 -20.40 -23.59 0.92
C GLY A 51 -19.16 -24.43 0.61
N PRO A 52 -18.59 -24.32 -0.60
CA PRO A 52 -17.34 -24.99 -0.92
C PRO A 52 -16.14 -24.30 -0.23
N ALA A 53 -14.96 -24.90 -0.41
CA ALA A 53 -13.71 -24.21 -0.11
C ALA A 53 -13.45 -23.06 -1.09
N PHE A 54 -12.62 -22.09 -0.72
CA PHE A 54 -12.19 -21.05 -1.65
C PHE A 54 -11.36 -21.63 -2.80
N ALA A 55 -10.52 -22.63 -2.48
CA ALA A 55 -9.73 -23.36 -3.47
C ALA A 55 -10.64 -24.07 -4.48
N GLY A 56 -10.57 -23.63 -5.75
CA GLY A 56 -11.37 -24.21 -6.83
C GLY A 56 -12.84 -23.75 -6.90
N ALA A 57 -13.24 -22.76 -6.11
CA ALA A 57 -14.58 -22.18 -6.20
C ALA A 57 -14.80 -21.44 -7.53
N THR A 58 -16.03 -21.45 -8.03
CA THR A 58 -16.44 -20.60 -9.15
C THR A 58 -16.88 -19.23 -8.63
N ILE A 59 -16.14 -18.18 -8.96
CA ILE A 59 -16.48 -16.81 -8.58
C ILE A 59 -16.97 -16.05 -9.81
N VAL A 60 -18.21 -15.57 -9.72
CA VAL A 60 -18.80 -14.66 -10.70
C VAL A 60 -19.13 -13.35 -9.98
N LEU A 61 -18.60 -12.25 -10.48
CA LEU A 61 -18.83 -10.93 -9.91
C LEU A 61 -19.77 -10.12 -10.79
N ARG A 62 -20.44 -9.15 -10.18
CA ARG A 62 -21.19 -8.12 -10.89
C ARG A 62 -20.73 -6.75 -10.45
N ALA A 63 -20.42 -5.90 -11.42
CA ALA A 63 -20.00 -4.53 -11.16
C ALA A 63 -21.23 -3.65 -10.88
N HIS A 64 -21.08 -2.72 -9.93
CA HIS A 64 -22.06 -1.69 -9.62
C HIS A 64 -21.38 -0.33 -9.75
N ALA A 65 -22.07 0.60 -10.42
CA ALA A 65 -21.52 1.91 -10.71
C ALA A 65 -22.49 3.01 -10.27
N SER A 66 -22.02 3.88 -9.38
CA SER A 66 -22.69 5.15 -9.06
C SER A 66 -21.98 6.27 -9.83
N GLY A 67 -22.74 7.06 -10.58
CA GLY A 67 -22.24 8.29 -11.22
C GLY A 67 -22.28 9.52 -10.31
N ASP A 68 -22.61 9.35 -9.02
CA ASP A 68 -22.57 10.41 -8.03
C ASP A 68 -21.30 10.30 -7.18
N PRO A 69 -20.33 11.23 -7.32
CA PRO A 69 -19.09 11.19 -6.55
C PRO A 69 -19.24 11.70 -5.10
N SER A 70 -20.42 12.21 -4.72
CA SER A 70 -20.65 12.86 -3.42
C SER A 70 -21.24 11.93 -2.34
N VAL A 71 -21.76 10.76 -2.73
CA VAL A 71 -22.42 9.82 -1.83
C VAL A 71 -21.72 8.46 -1.88
N VAL A 72 -21.28 7.98 -0.72
CA VAL A 72 -20.73 6.62 -0.59
C VAL A 72 -21.85 5.62 -0.90
N PRO A 73 -21.62 4.66 -1.82
CA PRO A 73 -22.67 3.76 -2.28
C PRO A 73 -23.09 2.75 -1.21
N THR A 74 -24.33 2.28 -1.32
CA THR A 74 -24.84 1.11 -0.58
C THR A 74 -25.21 -0.01 -1.57
N LEU A 75 -25.44 -1.22 -1.05
CA LEU A 75 -25.92 -2.32 -1.88
C LEU A 75 -27.36 -2.10 -2.39
N ALA A 76 -28.16 -1.29 -1.67
CA ALA A 76 -29.57 -1.09 -1.97
C ALA A 76 -29.85 -0.01 -3.03
N ASP A 77 -28.95 0.96 -3.21
CA ASP A 77 -29.19 2.17 -4.01
C ASP A 77 -28.44 2.20 -5.35
N VAL A 78 -27.37 1.41 -5.51
CA VAL A 78 -26.59 1.41 -6.75
C VAL A 78 -26.95 0.23 -7.66
N PRO A 79 -27.46 0.50 -8.88
CA PRO A 79 -27.80 -0.54 -9.82
C PRO A 79 -26.56 -1.29 -10.29
N ALA A 80 -26.74 -2.58 -10.54
CA ALA A 80 -25.73 -3.41 -11.16
C ALA A 80 -25.63 -3.13 -12.66
N LEU A 81 -24.41 -3.19 -13.19
CA LEU A 81 -24.15 -3.28 -14.62
C LEU A 81 -24.64 -4.63 -15.17
N PRO A 82 -25.01 -4.69 -16.47
CA PRO A 82 -25.65 -5.88 -17.04
C PRO A 82 -24.70 -7.07 -17.23
N GLU A 83 -23.39 -6.86 -17.15
CA GLU A 83 -22.37 -7.86 -17.46
C GLU A 83 -21.93 -8.62 -16.20
N ASP A 84 -21.97 -9.95 -16.27
CA ASP A 84 -21.39 -10.84 -15.27
C ASP A 84 -19.92 -11.10 -15.60
N LEU A 85 -19.07 -10.93 -14.60
CA LEU A 85 -17.62 -11.07 -14.69
C LEU A 85 -17.22 -12.41 -14.07
N THR A 86 -17.16 -13.46 -14.88
CA THR A 86 -16.65 -14.76 -14.44
C THR A 86 -15.14 -14.70 -14.28
N LEU A 87 -14.63 -14.99 -13.08
CA LEU A 87 -13.21 -14.97 -12.80
C LEU A 87 -12.59 -16.34 -13.09
N GLY A 88 -11.50 -16.34 -13.84
CA GLY A 88 -10.71 -17.55 -14.11
C GLY A 88 -9.84 -17.91 -12.90
N MET A 89 -10.32 -18.82 -12.05
CA MET A 89 -9.53 -19.29 -10.91
C MET A 89 -8.33 -20.13 -11.39
N PRO A 90 -7.13 -19.96 -10.78
CA PRO A 90 -5.95 -20.73 -11.19
C PRO A 90 -6.12 -22.23 -10.96
N ALA A 91 -5.77 -23.06 -11.97
CA ALA A 91 -5.98 -24.50 -11.92
C ALA A 91 -5.20 -25.22 -10.80
N GLN A 92 -4.03 -24.69 -10.41
CA GLN A 92 -3.13 -25.28 -9.41
C GLN A 92 -3.20 -24.55 -8.05
N GLN A 93 -4.28 -23.82 -7.78
CA GLN A 93 -4.44 -23.03 -6.56
C GLN A 93 -4.35 -23.88 -5.29
N ALA A 94 -4.91 -25.10 -5.30
CA ALA A 94 -4.87 -26.01 -4.17
C ALA A 94 -3.44 -26.45 -3.81
N ASP A 95 -2.63 -26.79 -4.81
CA ASP A 95 -1.23 -27.21 -4.63
C ASP A 95 -0.39 -26.09 -3.98
N LEU A 96 -0.65 -24.83 -4.35
CA LEU A 96 0.00 -23.67 -3.75
C LEU A 96 -0.38 -23.53 -2.27
N PHE A 97 -1.66 -23.65 -1.92
CA PHE A 97 -2.09 -23.57 -0.52
C PHE A 97 -1.56 -24.72 0.33
N ASP A 98 -1.50 -25.94 -0.21
CA ASP A 98 -0.89 -27.07 0.49
C ASP A 98 0.61 -26.86 0.72
N ALA A 99 1.32 -26.31 -0.26
CA ALA A 99 2.73 -25.97 -0.09
C ALA A 99 2.97 -24.86 0.95
N LEU A 100 2.08 -23.86 1.02
CA LEU A 100 2.13 -22.85 2.08
C LEU A 100 1.92 -23.46 3.46
N ALA A 101 0.89 -24.28 3.63
CA ALA A 101 0.59 -24.95 4.89
C ALA A 101 1.70 -25.93 5.32
N ALA A 102 2.40 -26.54 4.37
CA ALA A 102 3.54 -27.41 4.66
C ALA A 102 4.82 -26.61 5.03
N ARG A 103 4.98 -25.40 4.49
CA ARG A 103 6.19 -24.59 4.67
C ARG A 103 6.14 -23.68 5.91
N TYR A 104 4.94 -23.24 6.30
CA TYR A 104 4.75 -22.29 7.39
C TYR A 104 3.86 -22.89 8.49
N GLN A 105 4.07 -22.47 9.75
CA GLN A 105 3.24 -22.89 10.87
C GLN A 105 1.93 -22.07 10.90
N ILE A 106 1.01 -22.36 9.96
CA ILE A 106 -0.27 -21.64 9.84
C ILE A 106 -1.28 -22.18 10.87
N THR A 107 -1.11 -21.82 12.14
CA THR A 107 -1.93 -22.33 13.25
C THR A 107 -2.68 -21.25 14.03
N LYS A 108 -2.39 -19.96 13.79
CA LYS A 108 -3.10 -18.89 14.50
C LYS A 108 -4.52 -18.73 13.96
N PRO A 109 -5.53 -18.59 14.84
CA PRO A 109 -6.86 -18.23 14.39
C PRO A 109 -6.83 -16.84 13.74
N GLN A 110 -7.64 -16.66 12.69
CA GLN A 110 -7.80 -15.34 12.09
C GLN A 110 -8.72 -14.49 12.97
N GLY A 111 -8.23 -13.32 13.38
CA GLY A 111 -9.01 -12.34 14.14
C GLY A 111 -9.31 -11.09 13.30
N ALA A 112 -10.46 -10.47 13.53
CA ALA A 112 -10.74 -9.15 12.97
C ALA A 112 -9.75 -8.12 13.54
N PRO A 113 -9.17 -7.24 12.71
CA PRO A 113 -8.32 -6.14 13.20
C PRO A 113 -9.14 -5.26 14.15
N VAL A 114 -8.66 -5.07 15.38
CA VAL A 114 -9.31 -4.19 16.37
C VAL A 114 -8.54 -2.88 16.45
N ARG A 115 -9.21 -1.78 16.06
CA ARG A 115 -8.66 -0.43 16.26
C ARG A 115 -8.61 -0.11 17.75
N ASN A 116 -7.49 0.42 18.22
CA ASN A 116 -7.25 0.70 19.63
C ASN A 116 -6.94 2.19 19.86
N PRO A 117 -7.73 2.92 20.67
CA PRO A 117 -7.45 4.32 21.00
C PRO A 117 -6.07 4.58 21.62
N GLY A 118 -5.48 3.57 22.29
CA GLY A 118 -4.13 3.64 22.85
C GLY A 118 -3.02 3.45 21.82
N LEU A 119 -3.33 3.04 20.59
CA LEU A 119 -2.37 2.89 19.51
C LEU A 119 -2.43 4.12 18.59
N THR A 120 -1.55 5.08 18.86
CA THR A 120 -1.36 6.26 18.01
C THR A 120 0.05 6.26 17.42
N LEU A 121 0.14 6.72 16.18
CA LEU A 121 1.36 6.83 15.42
C LEU A 121 1.72 8.30 15.24
N ARG A 122 2.92 8.68 15.67
CA ARG A 122 3.43 10.06 15.52
C ARG A 122 4.43 10.17 14.37
N LYS A 123 4.55 11.37 13.79
CA LYS A 123 5.54 11.68 12.76
C LYS A 123 6.26 12.98 13.11
N TYR A 124 7.59 12.94 13.10
CA TYR A 124 8.39 14.17 13.11
C TYR A 124 8.50 14.73 11.69
N LEU A 125 8.24 16.03 11.51
CA LEU A 125 8.31 16.73 10.24
C LEU A 125 9.66 17.45 10.09
N PRO A 126 10.61 16.88 9.31
CA PRO A 126 11.96 17.44 9.22
C PRO A 126 11.98 18.80 8.50
N GLU A 127 13.06 19.56 8.66
CA GLU A 127 13.29 20.84 7.96
C GLU A 127 13.17 20.69 6.43
N SER A 128 13.66 19.58 5.88
CA SER A 128 13.55 19.27 4.45
C SER A 128 12.09 19.17 3.97
N TYR A 129 11.19 18.62 4.78
CA TYR A 129 9.75 18.58 4.49
C TYR A 129 9.14 19.98 4.58
N ARG A 130 9.41 20.69 5.68
CA ARG A 130 8.88 22.05 5.93
C ARG A 130 9.35 23.07 4.90
N ALA A 131 10.54 22.89 4.33
CA ALA A 131 11.10 23.74 3.30
C ALA A 131 10.69 23.34 1.86
N ALA A 132 10.05 22.18 1.67
CA ALA A 132 9.70 21.69 0.34
C ALA A 132 8.51 22.45 -0.27
N PHE A 133 7.63 23.02 0.55
CA PHE A 133 6.44 23.74 0.13
C PHE A 133 6.13 24.91 1.09
N ALA A 134 5.02 25.61 0.86
CA ALA A 134 4.56 26.70 1.73
C ALA A 134 3.98 26.16 3.07
N PHE A 135 4.83 25.52 3.87
CA PHE A 135 4.48 24.98 5.17
C PHE A 135 4.16 26.10 6.17
N VAL A 136 3.05 25.96 6.90
CA VAL A 136 2.64 26.90 7.94
C VAL A 136 2.58 26.22 9.30
N ALA A 137 1.84 25.11 9.38
CA ALA A 137 1.68 24.31 10.59
C ALA A 137 1.29 22.87 10.21
N PRO A 138 1.50 21.89 11.11
CA PRO A 138 1.01 20.53 10.90
C PRO A 138 -0.53 20.46 10.76
N ARG A 139 -1.00 19.54 9.91
CA ARG A 139 -2.41 19.20 9.64
C ARG A 139 -3.05 18.32 10.71
N THR A 140 -2.24 17.74 11.60
CA THR A 140 -2.66 16.88 12.70
C THR A 140 -1.74 17.08 13.90
N GLU A 141 -2.29 16.97 15.12
CA GLU A 141 -1.53 17.00 16.37
C GLU A 141 -0.55 15.81 16.51
N LEU A 142 -0.72 14.76 15.71
CA LEU A 142 0.19 13.61 15.67
C LEU A 142 1.43 13.85 14.81
N ALA A 143 1.46 14.95 14.05
CA ALA A 143 2.63 15.40 13.32
C ALA A 143 3.29 16.57 14.07
N VAL A 144 4.54 16.37 14.48
CA VAL A 144 5.26 17.28 15.39
C VAL A 144 6.51 17.86 14.73
N THR A 145 6.89 19.06 15.14
CA THR A 145 8.10 19.77 14.68
C THR A 145 9.07 20.07 15.82
N ASP A 146 8.74 19.65 17.05
CA ASP A 146 9.54 19.88 18.25
C ASP A 146 10.53 18.73 18.50
N ASP A 147 11.17 18.74 19.67
CA ASP A 147 12.17 17.76 20.09
C ASP A 147 11.56 16.44 20.59
N SER A 148 10.24 16.24 20.52
CA SER A 148 9.57 15.04 21.04
C SER A 148 10.12 13.74 20.43
N TYR A 149 10.47 13.74 19.14
CA TYR A 149 11.04 12.57 18.48
C TYR A 149 12.46 12.27 18.96
N GLU A 150 13.29 13.31 19.11
CA GLU A 150 14.65 13.15 19.59
C GLU A 150 14.69 12.73 21.07
N CYS A 151 13.81 13.30 21.89
CA CYS A 151 13.55 12.86 23.25
C CYS A 151 13.11 11.39 23.30
N ALA A 152 12.13 10.98 22.49
CA ALA A 152 11.64 9.60 22.45
C ALA A 152 12.72 8.59 22.05
N ARG A 153 13.68 9.01 21.23
CA ARG A 153 14.79 8.17 20.78
C ARG A 153 15.95 8.11 21.78
N SER A 154 16.15 9.17 22.55
CA SER A 154 17.24 9.29 23.54
C SER A 154 16.86 8.77 24.92
N CYS A 155 15.55 8.76 25.25
CA CYS A 155 15.04 8.26 26.51
C CYS A 155 14.77 6.75 26.41
N PRO A 156 15.52 5.89 27.12
CA PRO A 156 15.18 4.48 27.20
C PRO A 156 13.81 4.30 27.88
N PRO A 157 13.02 3.29 27.50
CA PRO A 157 11.79 2.99 28.21
C PRO A 157 12.10 2.69 29.69
N PRO A 158 11.22 3.07 30.64
CA PRO A 158 11.43 2.86 32.07
C PRO A 158 11.69 1.39 32.44
N THR A 159 11.10 0.49 31.64
CA THR A 159 11.27 -0.96 31.76
C THR A 159 11.84 -1.48 30.45
N PRO A 160 12.98 -2.20 30.45
CA PRO A 160 13.48 -2.88 29.27
C PRO A 160 12.39 -3.80 28.71
N PRO A 161 12.12 -3.79 27.39
CA PRO A 161 11.15 -4.69 26.82
C PRO A 161 11.60 -6.13 27.09
N VAL A 162 10.67 -6.96 27.57
CA VAL A 162 10.91 -8.40 27.69
C VAL A 162 11.11 -8.93 26.27
N VAL A 163 12.29 -9.50 26.01
CA VAL A 163 12.56 -10.15 24.72
C VAL A 163 11.73 -11.42 24.67
N THR A 164 10.56 -11.35 24.05
CA THR A 164 9.78 -12.53 23.72
C THR A 164 10.42 -13.19 22.48
N PRO A 165 10.68 -14.50 22.49
CA PRO A 165 11.07 -15.21 21.28
C PRO A 165 10.07 -14.91 20.15
N PRO A 166 10.52 -14.79 18.90
CA PRO A 166 9.59 -14.62 17.79
C PRO A 166 8.66 -15.83 17.73
N ASP A 167 7.36 -15.56 17.74
CA ASP A 167 6.34 -16.57 17.51
C ASP A 167 6.26 -16.83 16.00
N GLU A 168 6.70 -18.02 15.59
CA GLU A 168 6.74 -18.43 14.18
C GLU A 168 5.37 -18.85 13.64
N SER A 169 4.35 -18.98 14.51
CA SER A 169 3.01 -19.28 14.05
C SER A 169 2.37 -18.07 13.39
N ILE A 170 1.65 -18.31 12.29
CA ILE A 170 0.93 -17.29 11.54
C ILE A 170 -0.51 -17.74 11.29
N SER A 171 -1.38 -16.80 10.94
CA SER A 171 -2.73 -17.03 10.44
C SER A 171 -2.74 -17.07 8.92
N TRP A 172 -3.81 -17.60 8.32
CA TRP A 172 -3.99 -17.54 6.87
C TRP A 172 -4.05 -16.10 6.34
N GLY A 173 -4.66 -15.17 7.07
CA GLY A 173 -4.64 -13.74 6.75
C GLY A 173 -3.22 -13.15 6.68
N GLU A 174 -2.33 -13.52 7.61
CA GLU A 174 -0.92 -13.10 7.58
C GLU A 174 -0.17 -13.74 6.39
N ALA A 175 -0.47 -15.01 6.07
CA ALA A 175 0.09 -15.68 4.89
C ALA A 175 -0.36 -15.00 3.58
N PHE A 176 -1.64 -14.63 3.46
CA PHE A 176 -2.14 -13.86 2.31
C PHE A 176 -1.51 -12.47 2.23
N ALA A 177 -1.37 -11.76 3.36
CA ALA A 177 -0.69 -10.47 3.37
C ALA A 177 0.78 -10.58 2.94
N ALA A 178 1.47 -11.68 3.24
CA ALA A 178 2.81 -11.95 2.72
C ALA A 178 2.79 -12.24 1.21
N LEU A 179 1.84 -13.04 0.72
CA LEU A 179 1.67 -13.32 -0.71
C LEU A 179 1.39 -12.05 -1.53
N MET A 180 0.56 -11.13 -1.05
CA MET A 180 0.20 -9.88 -1.75
C MET A 180 1.41 -8.93 -1.98
N ARG A 181 2.50 -9.12 -1.24
CA ARG A 181 3.78 -8.43 -1.51
C ARG A 181 4.47 -8.93 -2.78
N GLN A 182 4.07 -10.11 -3.28
CA GLN A 182 4.52 -10.71 -4.54
C GLN A 182 3.32 -10.93 -5.47
N PRO A 183 2.95 -9.93 -6.30
CA PRO A 183 1.74 -9.98 -7.13
C PRO A 183 1.64 -11.22 -8.03
N ALA A 184 2.76 -11.70 -8.56
CA ALA A 184 2.78 -12.93 -9.36
C ALA A 184 2.30 -14.16 -8.56
N ALA A 185 2.77 -14.31 -7.31
CA ALA A 185 2.33 -15.38 -6.43
C ALA A 185 0.88 -15.20 -5.96
N ALA A 186 0.46 -13.96 -5.69
CA ALA A 186 -0.92 -13.67 -5.32
C ALA A 186 -1.93 -13.92 -6.45
N ARG A 187 -1.54 -13.66 -7.71
CA ARG A 187 -2.34 -14.05 -8.91
C ARG A 187 -2.41 -15.56 -9.06
N ALA A 188 -1.29 -16.27 -8.88
CA ALA A 188 -1.26 -17.74 -8.89
C ALA A 188 -2.13 -18.36 -7.77
N ALA A 189 -2.26 -17.67 -6.64
CA ALA A 189 -3.15 -18.04 -5.54
C ALA A 189 -4.62 -17.64 -5.75
N GLY A 190 -4.96 -16.97 -6.87
CA GLY A 190 -6.32 -16.51 -7.16
C GLY A 190 -6.81 -15.38 -6.25
N LEU A 191 -5.89 -14.65 -5.60
CA LEU A 191 -6.21 -13.53 -4.72
C LEU A 191 -6.35 -12.22 -5.49
N ILE A 192 -5.70 -12.09 -6.65
CA ILE A 192 -5.74 -10.91 -7.51
C ILE A 192 -6.23 -11.33 -8.89
N HIS A 193 -7.27 -10.66 -9.37
CA HIS A 193 -7.83 -10.83 -10.71
C HIS A 193 -7.82 -9.51 -11.46
N THR A 194 -7.73 -9.55 -12.79
CA THR A 194 -7.90 -8.36 -13.63
C THR A 194 -9.22 -8.46 -14.37
N VAL A 195 -10.03 -7.40 -14.28
CA VAL A 195 -11.30 -7.27 -15.00
C VAL A 195 -11.35 -5.94 -15.75
N GLU A 196 -12.17 -5.88 -16.78
CA GLU A 196 -12.48 -4.64 -17.48
C GLU A 196 -13.94 -4.28 -17.23
N VAL A 197 -14.20 -3.02 -16.90
CA VAL A 197 -15.56 -2.49 -16.67
C VAL A 197 -15.84 -1.30 -17.56
N ASP A 198 -17.11 -1.08 -17.89
CA ASP A 198 -17.54 0.08 -18.66
C ASP A 198 -17.30 1.37 -17.85
N ALA A 199 -16.66 2.35 -18.49
CA ALA A 199 -16.35 3.65 -17.89
C ALA A 199 -17.48 4.68 -18.08
N ALA A 200 -18.47 4.41 -18.94
CA ALA A 200 -19.53 5.35 -19.28
C ALA A 200 -20.27 5.99 -18.08
N PRO A 201 -20.52 5.27 -16.95
CA PRO A 201 -21.17 5.86 -15.79
C PRO A 201 -20.36 6.97 -15.07
N PHE A 202 -19.07 7.11 -15.36
CA PHE A 202 -18.15 7.97 -14.59
C PHE A 202 -17.80 9.30 -15.30
N ALA A 203 -18.71 9.80 -16.16
CA ALA A 203 -18.54 11.07 -16.87
C ALA A 203 -18.33 12.27 -15.93
N ASP A 204 -18.88 12.20 -14.71
CA ASP A 204 -18.72 13.18 -13.63
C ASP A 204 -17.88 12.64 -12.45
N GLY A 205 -17.34 11.43 -12.60
CA GLY A 205 -16.75 10.63 -11.52
C GLY A 205 -17.82 9.85 -10.77
N GLY A 206 -17.43 9.12 -9.73
CA GLY A 206 -18.37 8.30 -8.99
C GLY A 206 -17.72 7.19 -8.17
N PHE A 207 -18.43 6.09 -8.00
CA PHE A 207 -17.97 4.92 -7.27
C PHE A 207 -18.19 3.62 -8.04
N LEU A 208 -17.21 2.74 -7.95
CA LEU A 208 -17.25 1.39 -8.49
C LEU A 208 -17.08 0.38 -7.34
N PHE A 209 -17.97 -0.59 -7.25
CA PHE A 209 -17.78 -1.78 -6.41
C PHE A 209 -18.21 -3.04 -7.14
N LEU A 210 -17.80 -4.20 -6.63
CA LEU A 210 -18.19 -5.49 -7.17
C LEU A 210 -18.85 -6.33 -6.08
N SER A 211 -19.96 -6.98 -6.43
CA SER A 211 -20.67 -7.92 -5.57
C SER A 211 -20.69 -9.32 -6.20
N LEU A 212 -21.10 -10.33 -5.45
CA LEU A 212 -21.28 -11.69 -5.98
C LEU A 212 -22.51 -11.75 -6.89
N ALA A 213 -22.34 -12.24 -8.11
CA ALA A 213 -23.45 -12.54 -9.02
C ALA A 213 -24.13 -13.88 -8.64
N PRO A 214 -25.39 -14.13 -9.04
CA PRO A 214 -26.10 -15.37 -8.72
C PRO A 214 -25.43 -16.68 -9.16
N GLY A 215 -24.54 -16.63 -10.16
CA GLY A 215 -23.77 -17.78 -10.63
C GLY A 215 -22.51 -18.10 -9.81
N SER A 216 -22.24 -17.33 -8.75
CA SER A 216 -21.09 -17.55 -7.87
C SER A 216 -21.39 -18.59 -6.79
N ASP A 217 -20.41 -19.43 -6.45
CA ASP A 217 -20.56 -20.50 -5.46
C ASP A 217 -20.91 -19.98 -4.04
N PHE A 218 -20.59 -18.72 -3.75
CA PHE A 218 -20.87 -18.07 -2.45
C PHE A 218 -22.12 -17.17 -2.45
N ALA A 219 -22.88 -17.14 -3.55
CA ALA A 219 -24.04 -16.25 -3.68
C ALA A 219 -25.15 -16.58 -2.68
N ALA A 220 -25.38 -17.88 -2.39
CA ALA A 220 -26.41 -18.31 -1.45
C ALA A 220 -26.09 -17.92 0.00
N GLN A 221 -24.81 -17.96 0.39
CA GLN A 221 -24.33 -17.55 1.71
C GLN A 221 -24.47 -16.04 1.89
N HIS A 222 -24.04 -15.25 0.89
CA HIS A 222 -24.19 -13.80 0.92
C HIS A 222 -25.66 -13.36 0.93
N ALA A 223 -26.54 -14.06 0.21
CA ALA A 223 -27.97 -13.79 0.24
C ALA A 223 -28.62 -14.11 1.60
N ALA A 224 -28.13 -15.15 2.30
CA ALA A 224 -28.61 -15.53 3.62
C ALA A 224 -28.07 -14.61 4.73
N ALA A 225 -26.82 -14.15 4.60
CA ALA A 225 -26.13 -13.28 5.53
C ALA A 225 -25.25 -12.28 4.74
N PRO A 226 -25.70 -11.03 4.50
CA PRO A 226 -24.94 -10.04 3.75
C PRO A 226 -23.53 -9.80 4.30
N GLU A 227 -23.37 -9.89 5.62
CA GLU A 227 -22.09 -9.75 6.33
C GLU A 227 -21.10 -10.90 6.09
N PHE A 228 -21.52 -11.97 5.40
CA PHE A 228 -20.61 -13.03 4.95
C PHE A 228 -19.53 -12.49 4.02
N VAL A 229 -19.84 -11.46 3.23
CA VAL A 229 -18.92 -10.81 2.29
C VAL A 229 -18.76 -9.35 2.65
N ASP A 230 -17.52 -8.93 2.84
CA ASP A 230 -17.16 -7.52 2.95
C ASP A 230 -16.87 -6.96 1.57
N VAL A 231 -17.60 -5.90 1.21
CA VAL A 231 -17.51 -5.28 -0.11
C VAL A 231 -16.98 -3.87 0.04
N PHE A 232 -15.92 -3.56 -0.71
CA PHE A 232 -15.36 -2.23 -0.79
C PHE A 232 -15.64 -1.60 -2.15
N ALA A 233 -15.88 -0.29 -2.14
CA ALA A 233 -15.93 0.56 -3.31
C ALA A 233 -14.62 1.33 -3.47
N THR A 234 -14.28 1.60 -4.72
CA THR A 234 -13.27 2.58 -5.09
C THR A 234 -13.94 3.80 -5.71
N ARG A 235 -13.40 4.98 -5.38
CA ARG A 235 -13.84 6.23 -5.99
C ARG A 235 -13.19 6.37 -7.36
N VAL A 236 -14.00 6.49 -8.40
CA VAL A 236 -13.55 6.74 -9.77
C VAL A 236 -13.53 8.25 -10.02
N PRO A 237 -12.39 8.83 -10.44
CA PRO A 237 -12.35 10.24 -10.77
C PRO A 237 -13.12 10.52 -12.05
N ARG A 238 -13.39 11.80 -12.33
CA ARG A 238 -14.06 12.21 -13.57
C ARG A 238 -13.32 11.70 -14.81
N LEU A 239 -14.00 10.96 -15.67
CA LEU A 239 -13.47 10.43 -16.93
C LEU A 239 -14.12 11.13 -18.11
N VAL A 240 -13.30 11.69 -18.99
CA VAL A 240 -13.77 12.35 -20.22
C VAL A 240 -13.41 11.44 -21.39
N ALA A 241 -14.40 11.17 -22.25
CA ALA A 241 -14.20 10.36 -23.44
C ALA A 241 -13.08 10.94 -24.31
N ALA A 242 -12.24 10.07 -24.88
CA ALA A 242 -11.07 10.44 -25.68
C ALA A 242 -9.93 11.17 -24.92
N GLU A 243 -10.03 11.40 -23.61
CA GLU A 243 -8.96 12.04 -22.83
C GLU A 243 -8.25 11.03 -21.89
N PRO A 244 -6.95 10.76 -22.08
CA PRO A 244 -6.23 9.87 -21.18
C PRO A 244 -6.04 10.52 -19.81
N ARG A 245 -6.35 9.75 -18.76
CA ARG A 245 -6.20 10.17 -17.36
C ARG A 245 -5.64 9.03 -16.52
N ALA A 246 -4.67 9.34 -15.67
CA ALA A 246 -4.22 8.40 -14.64
C ALA A 246 -5.32 8.21 -13.59
N VAL A 247 -5.53 6.96 -13.19
CA VAL A 247 -6.52 6.57 -12.18
C VAL A 247 -5.83 5.71 -11.13
N PHE A 248 -6.24 5.84 -9.87
CA PHE A 248 -5.67 5.12 -8.74
C PHE A 248 -6.67 5.03 -7.59
N THR A 249 -6.55 3.98 -6.79
CA THR A 249 -7.37 3.74 -5.58
C THR A 249 -6.54 4.00 -4.33
N PRO A 250 -6.48 5.23 -3.81
CA PRO A 250 -5.73 5.52 -2.59
C PRO A 250 -6.48 5.09 -1.32
N VAL A 251 -7.81 5.06 -1.36
CA VAL A 251 -8.67 4.71 -0.23
C VAL A 251 -9.79 3.80 -0.71
N LEU A 252 -10.13 2.81 0.12
CA LEU A 252 -11.30 1.93 -0.07
C LEU A 252 -12.43 2.39 0.84
N PHE A 253 -13.65 2.36 0.33
CA PHE A 253 -14.86 2.76 1.05
C PHE A 253 -15.72 1.52 1.29
N PRO A 254 -16.01 1.12 2.54
CA PRO A 254 -16.91 0.00 2.79
C PRO A 254 -18.31 0.27 2.22
N VAL A 255 -18.88 -0.72 1.56
CA VAL A 255 -20.24 -0.65 0.99
C VAL A 255 -21.20 -1.24 2.01
N ALA A 256 -22.02 -0.38 2.60
CA ALA A 256 -23.04 -0.80 3.55
C ALA A 256 -24.23 -1.46 2.84
N ALA A 257 -24.98 -2.30 3.56
CA ALA A 257 -26.22 -2.87 3.03
C ALA A 257 -27.29 -1.80 2.75
N ASP A 258 -27.38 -0.78 3.60
CA ASP A 258 -28.36 0.30 3.52
C ASP A 258 -27.85 1.61 4.13
N ALA A 259 -28.64 2.68 4.01
CA ALA A 259 -28.29 4.01 4.52
C ALA A 259 -28.12 4.06 6.06
N ALA A 260 -28.85 3.24 6.81
CA ALA A 260 -28.76 3.21 8.27
C ALA A 260 -27.41 2.61 8.71
N THR A 261 -26.98 1.54 8.05
CA THR A 261 -25.68 0.89 8.26
C THR A 261 -24.54 1.78 7.78
N SER A 262 -24.73 2.48 6.66
CA SER A 262 -23.77 3.46 6.14
C SER A 262 -23.50 4.60 7.13
N ALA A 263 -24.56 5.14 7.76
CA ALA A 263 -24.42 6.19 8.78
C ALA A 263 -23.62 5.75 10.02
N ALA A 264 -23.57 4.46 10.35
CA ALA A 264 -22.80 3.93 11.48
C ALA A 264 -21.28 3.86 11.21
N LEU A 265 -20.85 4.04 9.95
CA LEU A 265 -19.44 3.94 9.56
C LEU A 265 -18.63 5.21 9.84
N GLY A 266 -19.28 6.32 10.19
CA GLY A 266 -18.65 7.59 10.52
C GLY A 266 -18.55 8.58 9.36
N SER A 267 -17.90 9.73 9.58
CA SER A 267 -17.66 10.72 8.51
C SER A 267 -16.49 10.29 7.64
N PHE A 268 -16.71 10.33 6.32
CA PHE A 268 -15.72 10.04 5.31
C PHE A 268 -15.00 11.29 4.77
N ASP A 269 -15.19 12.48 5.34
CA ASP A 269 -14.66 13.74 4.78
C ASP A 269 -13.13 13.70 4.55
N ASP A 270 -12.36 13.27 5.56
CA ASP A 270 -10.90 13.12 5.46
C ASP A 270 -10.52 12.05 4.40
N ALA A 271 -11.29 10.96 4.32
CA ALA A 271 -11.08 9.90 3.34
C ALA A 271 -11.40 10.36 1.91
N PHE A 272 -12.41 11.20 1.73
CA PHE A 272 -12.74 11.83 0.45
C PHE A 272 -11.66 12.79 -0.02
N ALA A 273 -11.15 13.62 0.91
CA ALA A 273 -10.04 14.53 0.61
C ALA A 273 -8.79 13.75 0.17
N GLU A 274 -8.45 12.66 0.86
CA GLU A 274 -7.35 11.76 0.47
C GLU A 274 -7.62 11.10 -0.89
N ALA A 275 -8.85 10.61 -1.12
CA ALA A 275 -9.23 9.98 -2.38
C ALA A 275 -9.09 10.91 -3.57
N LEU A 276 -9.56 12.16 -3.45
CA LEU A 276 -9.39 13.20 -4.45
C LEU A 276 -7.93 13.59 -4.65
N ARG A 277 -7.20 13.73 -3.54
CA ARG A 277 -5.81 14.17 -3.54
C ARG A 277 -4.89 13.16 -4.19
N PHE A 278 -5.19 11.86 -4.18
CA PHE A 278 -4.28 10.82 -4.68
C PHE A 278 -4.88 9.94 -5.79
N ASP A 279 -5.94 10.41 -6.47
CA ASP A 279 -6.64 9.64 -7.53
C ASP A 279 -5.80 9.36 -8.79
N ASP A 280 -4.57 9.88 -8.90
CA ASP A 280 -3.61 9.61 -9.97
C ASP A 280 -2.42 8.74 -9.54
N GLY A 281 -2.34 8.40 -8.25
CA GLY A 281 -1.29 7.56 -7.66
C GLY A 281 0.09 8.22 -7.53
N PHE A 282 0.19 9.55 -7.57
CA PHE A 282 1.45 10.28 -7.35
C PHE A 282 1.47 10.97 -5.99
N THR A 283 2.64 10.92 -5.34
CA THR A 283 2.86 11.68 -4.10
C THR A 283 2.86 13.17 -4.37
N ARG A 284 2.46 13.98 -3.40
CA ARG A 284 2.27 15.42 -3.59
C ARG A 284 3.44 16.25 -3.08
N ILE A 285 4.09 15.79 -2.01
CA ILE A 285 5.28 16.39 -1.43
C ILE A 285 6.36 15.33 -1.40
N VAL A 286 7.49 15.58 -2.06
CA VAL A 286 8.71 14.78 -2.01
C VAL A 286 9.82 15.67 -1.47
N HIS A 287 10.55 15.18 -0.48
CA HIS A 287 11.68 15.88 0.11
C HIS A 287 12.88 14.95 0.27
N CYS A 288 14.06 15.55 0.32
CA CYS A 288 15.32 14.82 0.36
C CYS A 288 16.29 15.48 1.33
N ASN A 289 17.17 14.65 1.90
CA ASN A 289 18.27 15.11 2.71
C ASN A 289 19.50 14.22 2.52
N GLN A 290 20.69 14.79 2.62
CA GLN A 290 21.92 14.03 2.71
C GLN A 290 22.53 14.27 4.09
N PRO A 291 22.61 13.23 4.96
CA PRO A 291 23.17 13.36 6.30
C PRO A 291 24.56 13.98 6.31
N THR A 292 24.74 15.02 7.12
CA THR A 292 26.00 15.76 7.33
C THR A 292 26.67 15.40 8.65
N THR A 293 26.02 14.60 9.49
CA THR A 293 26.51 14.18 10.80
C THR A 293 26.52 12.65 10.93
N ALA A 294 27.22 12.14 11.94
CA ALA A 294 27.31 10.71 12.23
C ALA A 294 25.95 10.09 12.58
N ASP A 295 25.02 10.86 13.13
CA ASP A 295 23.65 10.45 13.34
C ASP A 295 22.77 10.89 12.17
N PRO A 296 22.28 9.96 11.33
CA PRO A 296 21.51 10.33 10.15
C PRO A 296 20.08 10.81 10.47
N ASN A 297 19.65 10.90 11.73
CA ASN A 297 18.28 11.29 12.09
C ASN A 297 18.18 12.68 12.73
N VAL A 298 19.29 13.38 12.92
CA VAL A 298 19.28 14.79 13.36
C VAL A 298 19.19 15.72 12.16
N GLU A 299 18.73 16.94 12.39
CA GLU A 299 18.65 17.95 11.34
C GLU A 299 20.04 18.31 10.80
N PRO A 300 20.18 18.66 9.50
CA PRO A 300 21.47 19.03 8.91
C PRO A 300 22.13 20.25 9.58
N THR A 301 21.32 21.10 10.21
CA THR A 301 21.73 22.29 10.97
C THR A 301 22.19 21.96 12.39
N ALA A 302 21.92 20.75 12.89
CA ALA A 302 22.31 20.33 14.24
C ALA A 302 23.82 20.10 14.33
N ALA A 303 24.40 20.45 15.49
CA ALA A 303 25.80 20.15 15.78
C ALA A 303 26.00 18.64 15.92
N GLY A 304 27.08 18.10 15.34
CA GLY A 304 27.40 16.68 15.46
C GLY A 304 28.75 16.34 14.84
N SER A 305 29.27 15.17 15.18
CA SER A 305 30.48 14.62 14.54
C SER A 305 30.22 14.37 13.05
N ALA A 306 31.23 14.54 12.21
CA ALA A 306 31.12 14.21 10.78
C ALA A 306 30.81 12.72 10.57
N PRO A 307 30.10 12.35 9.49
CA PRO A 307 29.79 10.96 9.19
C PRO A 307 31.05 10.16 8.89
N VAL A 308 31.13 8.97 9.48
CA VAL A 308 32.22 8.00 9.24
C VAL A 308 31.94 7.09 8.05
N THR A 309 30.67 6.97 7.65
CA THR A 309 30.22 6.17 6.49
C THR A 309 29.22 6.97 5.66
N ASP A 310 29.12 6.67 4.36
CA ASP A 310 28.17 7.36 3.50
C ASP A 310 26.75 6.78 3.69
N TYR A 311 25.83 7.64 4.11
CA TYR A 311 24.44 7.27 4.31
C TYR A 311 23.60 7.38 3.03
N GLY A 312 24.13 7.97 1.97
CA GLY A 312 23.43 8.24 0.72
C GLY A 312 22.43 9.39 0.83
N LEU A 313 21.42 9.36 -0.03
CA LEU A 313 20.29 10.28 -0.03
C LEU A 313 19.13 9.69 0.78
N GLN A 314 18.68 10.40 1.81
CA GLN A 314 17.43 10.13 2.51
C GLN A 314 16.27 10.75 1.75
N ILE A 315 15.18 10.00 1.62
CA ILE A 315 14.02 10.40 0.82
C ILE A 315 12.77 10.23 1.69
N GLY A 316 11.96 11.29 1.77
CA GLY A 316 10.65 11.29 2.41
C GLY A 316 9.58 11.83 1.48
N TRP A 317 8.32 11.54 1.79
CA TRP A 317 7.18 11.92 0.98
C TRP A 317 5.90 11.90 1.80
N ASP A 318 5.00 12.85 1.53
CA ASP A 318 3.64 12.92 2.08
C ASP A 318 3.54 12.59 3.58
N ASP A 319 4.50 13.08 4.36
CA ASP A 319 4.75 12.69 5.76
C ASP A 319 3.49 12.75 6.63
N GLU A 320 2.69 13.80 6.47
CA GLU A 320 1.46 14.02 7.23
C GLU A 320 0.30 13.17 6.72
N ASP A 321 0.13 13.07 5.39
CA ASP A 321 -0.95 12.27 4.78
C ASP A 321 -0.78 10.78 5.13
N ILE A 322 0.45 10.26 5.13
CA ILE A 322 0.75 8.88 5.58
C ILE A 322 0.41 8.70 7.06
N ALA A 323 0.79 9.65 7.91
CA ALA A 323 0.49 9.57 9.34
C ALA A 323 -1.03 9.56 9.59
N ILE A 324 -1.79 10.41 8.91
CA ILE A 324 -3.26 10.46 9.00
C ILE A 324 -3.87 9.14 8.53
N SER A 325 -3.48 8.65 7.35
CA SER A 325 -4.03 7.42 6.74
C SER A 325 -3.76 6.19 7.60
N LEU A 326 -2.54 6.04 8.13
CA LEU A 326 -2.19 4.92 9.01
C LEU A 326 -2.89 5.00 10.38
N ASN A 327 -3.04 6.19 10.97
CA ASN A 327 -3.77 6.34 12.24
C ASN A 327 -5.25 5.98 12.09
N ARG A 328 -5.89 6.30 10.95
CA ARG A 328 -7.27 5.89 10.65
C ARG A 328 -7.46 4.37 10.69
N ALA A 329 -6.45 3.62 10.28
CA ALA A 329 -6.44 2.16 10.33
C ALA A 329 -6.13 1.58 11.72
N LEU A 330 -5.41 2.32 12.58
CA LEU A 330 -4.94 1.84 13.89
C LEU A 330 -5.85 2.25 15.06
N SER A 331 -6.42 3.44 15.01
CA SER A 331 -7.21 4.04 16.10
C SER A 331 -8.60 4.44 15.61
N PRO A 332 -9.66 4.27 16.42
CA PRO A 332 -10.99 4.76 16.08
C PRO A 332 -11.15 6.27 16.31
N SER A 333 -10.15 6.92 16.93
CA SER A 333 -10.21 8.34 17.31
C SER A 333 -8.84 9.01 17.17
N GLU A 334 -8.85 10.28 16.82
CA GLU A 334 -7.68 11.16 16.83
C GLU A 334 -7.95 12.35 17.76
N PRO A 335 -6.97 12.81 18.56
CA PRO A 335 -7.12 14.03 19.36
C PRO A 335 -7.63 15.21 18.51
N GLY A 336 -8.63 15.92 19.03
CA GLY A 336 -9.19 17.09 18.35
C GLY A 336 -10.10 16.81 17.15
N LYS A 337 -10.37 15.55 16.79
CA LYS A 337 -11.23 15.18 15.65
C LYS A 337 -12.44 14.32 16.03
N PRO A 338 -13.50 14.30 15.19
CA PRO A 338 -14.57 13.31 15.29
C PRO A 338 -14.05 11.87 15.18
N PRO A 339 -14.85 10.85 15.55
CA PRO A 339 -14.51 9.45 15.35
C PRO A 339 -14.14 9.16 13.89
N LEU A 340 -13.04 8.43 13.70
CA LEU A 340 -12.50 8.14 12.37
C LEU A 340 -13.30 7.03 11.70
N ALA A 341 -13.78 7.30 10.48
CA ALA A 341 -14.47 6.30 9.69
C ALA A 341 -13.58 5.09 9.36
N VAL A 342 -14.23 3.95 9.13
CA VAL A 342 -13.55 2.75 8.63
C VAL A 342 -13.36 2.92 7.13
N ALA A 343 -12.19 3.43 6.72
CA ALA A 343 -11.82 3.60 5.32
C ALA A 343 -10.36 3.16 5.14
N PRO A 344 -10.10 1.86 4.88
CA PRO A 344 -8.73 1.36 4.82
C PRO A 344 -7.97 1.98 3.64
N PRO A 345 -6.64 2.18 3.78
CA PRO A 345 -5.82 2.64 2.67
C PRO A 345 -5.85 1.60 1.54
N GLY A 346 -6.01 2.06 0.31
CA GLY A 346 -5.91 1.22 -0.90
C GLY A 346 -4.47 0.95 -1.33
N PHE A 347 -3.49 1.60 -0.69
CA PHE A 347 -2.07 1.44 -0.96
C PHE A 347 -1.36 0.55 0.05
N SER A 348 -0.29 -0.12 -0.40
CA SER A 348 0.58 -0.93 0.46
C SER A 348 2.03 -0.46 0.45
N GLY A 349 2.42 0.46 -0.42
CA GLY A 349 3.78 0.97 -0.48
C GLY A 349 4.00 1.99 -1.59
N TRP A 350 5.26 2.33 -1.82
CA TRP A 350 5.65 3.34 -2.79
C TRP A 350 6.82 2.89 -3.68
N ARG A 351 6.85 3.42 -4.90
CA ARG A 351 7.92 3.24 -5.89
C ARG A 351 8.65 4.57 -6.04
N VAL A 352 9.96 4.54 -5.91
CA VAL A 352 10.80 5.74 -6.03
C VAL A 352 11.46 5.74 -7.39
N ASP A 353 11.27 6.83 -8.12
CA ASP A 353 11.95 7.06 -9.39
C ASP A 353 13.02 8.13 -9.23
N ALA A 354 14.13 7.97 -9.94
CA ALA A 354 15.16 8.99 -10.02
C ALA A 354 15.61 9.21 -11.47
N ARG A 355 16.13 10.40 -11.72
CA ARG A 355 16.82 10.74 -12.98
C ARG A 355 17.94 11.75 -12.70
N PRO A 356 19.01 11.79 -13.51
CA PRO A 356 19.94 12.91 -13.49
C PRO A 356 19.19 14.21 -13.81
N LEU A 357 19.57 15.30 -13.15
CA LEU A 357 18.94 16.61 -13.38
C LEU A 357 18.97 16.96 -14.87
N GLY A 358 17.79 17.20 -15.45
CA GLY A 358 17.64 17.55 -16.87
C GLY A 358 17.49 16.36 -17.83
N ALA A 359 17.54 15.11 -17.35
CA ALA A 359 17.22 13.94 -18.16
C ALA A 359 15.70 13.86 -18.43
N ALA A 360 15.32 13.32 -19.59
CA ALA A 360 13.91 13.20 -19.96
C ALA A 360 13.19 12.06 -19.21
N ASN A 361 13.86 10.91 -19.09
CA ASN A 361 13.24 9.67 -18.63
C ASN A 361 13.51 9.40 -17.15
N TRP A 362 12.48 8.90 -16.46
CA TRP A 362 12.56 8.42 -15.09
C TRP A 362 13.03 6.96 -15.09
N SER A 363 13.90 6.61 -14.15
CA SER A 363 14.27 5.21 -13.86
C SER A 363 13.76 4.85 -12.48
N SER A 364 13.02 3.74 -12.39
CA SER A 364 12.55 3.24 -11.10
C SER A 364 13.66 2.56 -10.34
N LEU A 365 13.86 2.99 -9.10
CA LEU A 365 14.79 2.36 -8.16
C LEU A 365 14.22 1.07 -7.55
N CYS A 366 12.98 0.71 -7.92
CA CYS A 366 12.23 -0.41 -7.36
C CYS A 366 11.99 -1.55 -8.37
N ARG A 367 12.50 -1.42 -9.60
CA ARG A 367 12.30 -2.40 -10.68
C ARG A 367 13.22 -3.61 -10.51
N ILE A 368 12.64 -4.81 -10.62
CA ILE A 368 13.34 -6.08 -10.48
C ILE A 368 12.96 -7.06 -11.57
N ARG A 369 13.83 -8.07 -11.76
CA ARG A 369 13.55 -9.29 -12.52
C ARG A 369 13.72 -10.49 -11.59
N GLY A 370 12.76 -11.40 -11.63
CA GLY A 370 12.84 -12.72 -10.99
C GLY A 370 12.86 -13.81 -12.05
N ASP A 371 13.70 -14.82 -11.87
CA ASP A 371 13.81 -15.97 -12.79
C ASP A 371 12.72 -17.04 -12.53
N GLY A 372 11.65 -16.68 -11.80
CA GLY A 372 10.56 -17.55 -11.38
C GLY A 372 10.57 -17.85 -9.88
N ILE A 373 9.44 -18.31 -9.35
CA ILE A 373 9.28 -18.69 -7.94
C ILE A 373 8.69 -20.09 -7.86
N VAL A 374 9.29 -20.98 -7.08
CA VAL A 374 8.74 -22.31 -6.80
C VAL A 374 8.06 -22.31 -5.43
N LEU A 375 6.73 -22.42 -5.41
CA LEU A 375 5.91 -22.47 -4.19
C LEU A 375 4.76 -23.46 -4.35
N GLY A 376 5.08 -24.76 -4.33
CA GLY A 376 4.11 -25.83 -4.67
C GLY A 376 3.80 -25.90 -6.16
N VAL A 377 3.77 -24.75 -6.81
CA VAL A 377 3.63 -24.52 -8.24
C VAL A 377 4.80 -23.71 -8.76
N ASP A 378 5.09 -23.85 -10.05
CA ASP A 378 6.07 -23.03 -10.75
C ASP A 378 5.40 -21.72 -11.20
N ILE A 379 5.86 -20.60 -10.64
CA ILE A 379 5.47 -19.26 -11.07
C ILE A 379 6.51 -18.80 -12.08
N ASP A 380 6.05 -18.43 -13.27
CA ASP A 380 6.89 -18.01 -14.39
C ASP A 380 7.82 -16.83 -14.03
N PRO A 381 8.96 -16.70 -14.73
CA PRO A 381 9.80 -15.52 -14.65
C PRO A 381 9.01 -14.24 -14.90
N PHE A 382 9.35 -13.18 -14.17
CA PHE A 382 8.63 -11.92 -14.26
C PHE A 382 9.57 -10.73 -14.09
N GLU A 383 9.15 -9.60 -14.66
CA GLU A 383 9.77 -8.30 -14.45
C GLU A 383 8.69 -7.33 -13.93
N ASP A 384 8.92 -6.77 -12.74
CA ASP A 384 7.94 -5.95 -12.04
C ASP A 384 8.65 -4.93 -11.13
N GLU A 385 7.88 -4.14 -10.40
CA GLU A 385 8.34 -3.20 -9.40
C GLU A 385 7.86 -3.59 -8.00
N LEU A 386 8.81 -3.86 -7.11
CA LEU A 386 8.54 -3.96 -5.67
C LEU A 386 8.25 -2.56 -5.10
N ALA A 387 8.04 -2.47 -3.79
CA ALA A 387 7.79 -1.20 -3.12
C ALA A 387 8.62 -1.02 -1.86
N VAL A 388 8.83 0.25 -1.50
CA VAL A 388 9.21 0.66 -0.17
C VAL A 388 7.94 0.74 0.68
N GLU A 389 7.88 -0.06 1.75
CA GLU A 389 6.82 0.03 2.74
C GLU A 389 7.21 1.01 3.85
N VAL A 390 6.29 1.85 4.27
CA VAL A 390 6.50 2.75 5.41
C VAL A 390 6.04 2.03 6.68
N GLN A 391 7.02 1.63 7.49
CA GLN A 391 6.76 0.88 8.72
C GLN A 391 7.06 1.74 9.95
N PRO A 392 6.16 1.77 10.94
CA PRO A 392 6.41 2.45 12.21
C PRO A 392 7.47 1.71 13.02
N SER A 393 8.05 2.39 13.99
CA SER A 393 8.96 1.81 14.98
C SER A 393 8.52 2.25 16.38
N ARG A 394 8.67 1.37 17.37
CA ARG A 394 8.43 1.74 18.76
C ARG A 394 9.63 2.52 19.29
N LEU A 395 9.40 3.76 19.73
CA LEU A 395 10.40 4.63 20.37
C LEU A 395 9.82 5.15 21.68
N GLY A 396 10.52 4.91 22.79
CA GLY A 396 9.97 5.12 24.14
C GLY A 396 8.65 4.37 24.33
N GLU A 397 7.62 5.11 24.78
CA GLU A 397 6.27 4.58 24.99
C GLU A 397 5.37 4.64 23.74
N GLY A 398 5.81 5.24 22.64
CA GLY A 398 4.98 5.52 21.46
C GLY A 398 5.41 4.79 20.19
N MET A 399 4.54 4.80 19.17
CA MET A 399 4.89 4.41 17.81
C MET A 399 5.21 5.65 16.98
N TRP A 400 6.28 5.58 16.20
CA TRP A 400 6.76 6.68 15.40
C TRP A 400 7.07 6.25 13.96
N LEU A 401 6.66 7.08 13.01
CA LEU A 401 7.19 7.05 11.66
C LEU A 401 8.59 7.67 11.63
N ARG A 402 9.46 7.11 10.81
CA ARG A 402 10.80 7.67 10.58
C ARG A 402 10.69 9.02 9.88
N PRO A 403 11.61 9.98 10.14
CA PRO A 403 11.64 11.26 9.45
C PRO A 403 11.74 11.11 7.93
N TYR A 404 12.51 10.12 7.47
CA TYR A 404 12.63 9.74 6.05
C TYR A 404 12.27 8.26 5.87
N HIS A 405 11.66 7.93 4.74
CA HIS A 405 11.08 6.63 4.45
C HIS A 405 12.04 5.68 3.72
N ALA A 406 12.95 6.23 2.90
CA ALA A 406 13.95 5.45 2.16
C ALA A 406 15.35 6.05 2.26
N ARG A 407 16.37 5.24 1.96
CA ARG A 407 17.77 5.67 1.79
C ARG A 407 18.34 5.10 0.51
N TRP A 408 18.64 5.96 -0.45
CA TRP A 408 19.29 5.59 -1.72
C TRP A 408 20.80 5.77 -1.60
N ARG A 409 21.58 4.70 -1.73
CA ARG A 409 23.05 4.75 -1.58
C ARG A 409 23.82 4.49 -2.87
N ALA A 410 23.30 3.66 -3.77
CA ALA A 410 23.96 3.43 -5.04
C ALA A 410 22.97 3.24 -6.19
N ARG A 411 22.24 2.11 -6.19
CA ARG A 411 21.47 1.66 -7.35
C ARG A 411 20.02 1.43 -6.97
N SER A 412 19.68 0.25 -6.45
CA SER A 412 18.29 -0.13 -6.18
C SER A 412 17.91 0.20 -4.73
N LEU A 413 16.61 0.34 -4.47
CA LEU A 413 16.07 0.46 -3.12
C LEU A 413 15.52 -0.87 -2.58
N VAL A 414 15.30 -1.86 -3.46
CA VAL A 414 14.52 -3.08 -3.13
C VAL A 414 15.28 -4.38 -3.38
N ALA A 415 16.35 -4.34 -4.19
CA ALA A 415 17.20 -5.49 -4.46
C ALA A 415 18.67 -5.11 -4.20
N PRO A 416 19.43 -5.93 -3.46
CA PRO A 416 20.82 -5.64 -3.15
C PRO A 416 21.65 -5.62 -4.43
N THR A 417 22.61 -4.71 -4.49
CA THR A 417 23.63 -4.67 -5.55
C THR A 417 25.03 -4.81 -4.97
N THR A 418 25.97 -5.32 -5.76
CA THR A 418 27.39 -5.45 -5.34
C THR A 418 27.98 -4.10 -4.91
N ALA A 419 27.59 -3.01 -5.57
CA ALA A 419 28.01 -1.66 -5.22
C ALA A 419 27.56 -1.24 -3.81
N GLU A 420 26.32 -1.55 -3.41
CA GLU A 420 25.81 -1.23 -2.08
C GLU A 420 26.51 -2.04 -0.99
N SER A 421 26.73 -3.34 -1.25
CA SER A 421 27.47 -4.20 -0.33
C SER A 421 28.89 -3.67 -0.09
N LEU A 422 29.59 -3.28 -1.15
CA LEU A 422 30.92 -2.67 -1.06
C LEU A 422 30.90 -1.34 -0.28
N LEU A 423 29.93 -0.46 -0.52
CA LEU A 423 29.77 0.80 0.23
C LEU A 423 29.44 0.56 1.72
N ALA A 424 28.71 -0.51 2.03
CA ALA A 424 28.36 -0.90 3.38
C ALA A 424 29.47 -1.70 4.10
N GLY A 425 30.59 -1.99 3.44
CA GLY A 425 31.66 -2.83 3.98
C GLY A 425 31.25 -4.31 4.15
N ARG A 426 30.19 -4.76 3.47
CA ARG A 426 29.73 -6.16 3.46
C ARG A 426 30.26 -6.85 2.21
N ARG A 427 30.83 -8.05 2.35
CA ARG A 427 31.42 -8.77 1.22
C ARG A 427 30.38 -9.42 0.31
N ASP A 428 29.28 -9.92 0.85
CA ASP A 428 28.22 -10.53 0.04
C ASP A 428 26.83 -10.23 0.64
N PRO A 429 25.86 -9.76 -0.16
CA PRO A 429 24.47 -9.74 0.26
C PRO A 429 23.94 -11.18 0.36
N ALA A 430 22.98 -11.43 1.25
CA ALA A 430 22.26 -12.69 1.22
C ALA A 430 21.60 -12.86 -0.17
N PRO A 431 21.58 -14.09 -0.74
CA PRO A 431 20.92 -14.32 -2.01
C PRO A 431 19.44 -13.97 -1.86
N VAL A 432 18.99 -13.02 -2.67
CA VAL A 432 17.58 -12.72 -2.86
C VAL A 432 17.13 -13.32 -4.20
N PRO A 433 15.85 -13.70 -4.36
CA PRO A 433 15.36 -14.27 -5.62
C PRO A 433 15.18 -13.24 -6.74
N TYR A 434 15.65 -12.01 -6.55
CA TYR A 434 15.43 -10.88 -7.46
C TYR A 434 16.73 -10.17 -7.79
N GLU A 435 16.88 -9.74 -9.03
CA GLU A 435 17.91 -8.80 -9.46
C GLU A 435 17.32 -7.44 -9.82
N ALA A 436 18.07 -6.37 -9.56
CA ALA A 436 17.66 -5.03 -9.97
C ALA A 436 17.87 -4.81 -11.47
N VAL A 437 16.85 -4.30 -12.18
CA VAL A 437 16.90 -4.06 -13.63
C VAL A 437 16.39 -2.67 -14.00
N GLY A 438 16.60 -2.24 -15.25
CA GLY A 438 16.06 -0.98 -15.77
C GLY A 438 16.63 0.31 -15.15
N LEU A 439 17.76 0.22 -14.43
CA LEU A 439 18.39 1.37 -13.78
C LEU A 439 19.24 2.25 -14.72
N GLY A 440 19.53 1.79 -15.94
CA GLY A 440 20.35 2.52 -16.92
C GLY A 440 21.62 3.14 -16.31
N ASP A 441 21.82 4.43 -16.59
CA ASP A 441 22.91 5.27 -16.03
C ASP A 441 22.59 5.89 -14.67
N VAL A 442 21.41 5.61 -14.10
CA VAL A 442 21.00 6.15 -12.79
C VAL A 442 21.74 5.40 -11.69
N ALA A 443 22.87 5.96 -11.30
CA ALA A 443 23.66 5.56 -10.14
C ALA A 443 24.00 6.80 -9.32
N LEU A 444 23.80 6.73 -8.00
CA LEU A 444 24.08 7.86 -7.12
C LEU A 444 25.59 8.12 -7.06
N ARG A 445 26.00 9.29 -7.56
CA ARG A 445 27.41 9.72 -7.65
C ARG A 445 27.61 11.12 -7.09
N TYR A 446 28.69 11.32 -6.34
CA TYR A 446 29.11 12.64 -5.86
C TYR A 446 29.30 13.65 -6.98
N GLY A 447 29.00 14.92 -6.69
CA GLY A 447 29.15 16.04 -7.61
C GLY A 447 28.05 16.17 -8.65
N ARG A 448 27.16 15.17 -8.77
CA ARG A 448 26.01 15.17 -9.68
C ARG A 448 24.74 15.62 -8.98
N ALA A 449 23.77 16.07 -9.76
CA ALA A 449 22.43 16.42 -9.29
C ALA A 449 21.39 15.47 -9.88
N TYR A 450 20.36 15.18 -9.09
CA TYR A 450 19.29 14.25 -9.41
C TYR A 450 17.94 14.88 -9.08
N GLU A 451 16.92 14.45 -9.81
CA GLU A 451 15.53 14.65 -9.45
C GLU A 451 14.96 13.31 -8.98
N VAL A 452 14.14 13.36 -7.93
CA VAL A 452 13.47 12.20 -7.32
C VAL A 452 11.99 12.48 -7.28
N ARG A 453 11.17 11.49 -7.66
CA ARG A 453 9.71 11.51 -7.46
C ARG A 453 9.25 10.18 -6.88
N VAL A 454 8.04 10.15 -6.35
CA VAL A 454 7.48 8.96 -5.72
C VAL A 454 6.08 8.67 -6.27
N ARG A 455 5.82 7.38 -6.51
CA ARG A 455 4.53 6.84 -6.98
C ARG A 455 3.97 5.90 -5.92
N MET A 456 2.65 5.87 -5.76
CA MET A 456 1.97 4.94 -4.88
C MET A 456 1.82 3.57 -5.58
N ARG A 457 1.85 2.51 -4.77
CA ARG A 457 1.55 1.12 -5.19
C ARG A 457 0.34 0.64 -4.39
N ASP A 458 -0.68 0.16 -5.09
CA ASP A 458 -1.85 -0.42 -4.44
C ASP A 458 -1.53 -1.80 -3.82
N VAL A 459 -2.46 -2.36 -3.05
CA VAL A 459 -2.27 -3.68 -2.42
C VAL A 459 -2.07 -4.82 -3.42
N THR A 460 -2.58 -4.68 -4.65
CA THR A 460 -2.45 -5.67 -5.73
C THR A 460 -1.10 -5.57 -6.45
N GLY A 461 -0.29 -4.58 -6.11
CA GLY A 461 0.94 -4.23 -6.82
C GLY A 461 0.72 -3.42 -8.09
N GLY A 462 -0.49 -2.92 -8.28
CA GLY A 462 -0.83 -1.95 -9.30
C GLY A 462 -0.38 -0.53 -8.99
N GLY A 463 -0.85 0.40 -9.82
CA GLY A 463 -0.54 1.83 -9.75
C GLY A 463 0.18 2.38 -10.98
N PRO A 464 0.41 3.71 -11.04
CA PRO A 464 0.99 4.35 -12.21
C PRO A 464 2.39 3.79 -12.49
N GLY A 465 2.73 3.51 -13.75
CA GLY A 465 4.06 3.05 -14.14
C GLY A 465 5.12 4.16 -14.17
N ALA A 466 6.41 3.80 -14.30
CA ALA A 466 7.51 4.77 -14.39
C ALA A 466 7.42 5.73 -15.59
N GLY A 467 6.70 5.35 -16.66
CA GLY A 467 6.43 6.25 -17.80
C GLY A 467 5.26 7.21 -17.58
N ALA A 468 4.45 7.00 -16.54
CA ALA A 468 3.26 7.79 -16.29
C ALA A 468 3.59 9.21 -15.81
N LYS A 469 2.62 10.10 -16.00
CA LYS A 469 2.68 11.49 -15.55
C LYS A 469 1.60 11.70 -14.49
N ALA A 470 1.91 12.50 -13.48
CA ALA A 470 0.92 12.95 -12.52
C ALA A 470 -0.16 13.75 -13.27
N PHE A 471 -1.42 13.53 -12.90
CA PHE A 471 -2.54 14.29 -13.43
C PHE A 471 -2.68 15.60 -12.65
N HIS A 472 -2.54 15.55 -11.33
CA HIS A 472 -2.53 16.75 -10.49
C HIS A 472 -1.10 17.22 -10.22
N ALA A 473 -0.93 18.54 -10.14
CA ALA A 473 0.31 19.11 -9.63
C ALA A 473 0.41 18.85 -8.12
N GLY A 474 1.54 18.30 -7.67
CA GLY A 474 1.89 18.27 -6.25
C GLY A 474 2.47 19.60 -5.80
N GLU A 475 2.34 19.94 -4.52
CA GLU A 475 2.96 21.14 -3.93
C GLU A 475 4.49 21.09 -4.08
N ALA A 476 5.06 19.89 -3.98
CA ALA A 476 6.46 19.59 -4.23
C ALA A 476 6.61 18.17 -4.81
N GLY A 477 5.95 17.89 -5.94
CA GLY A 477 5.82 16.53 -6.51
C GLY A 477 7.15 15.84 -6.93
N SER A 478 8.27 16.56 -6.85
CA SER A 478 9.62 16.00 -6.99
C SER A 478 10.62 16.82 -6.19
N ALA A 479 11.66 16.16 -5.68
CA ALA A 479 12.79 16.81 -5.01
C ALA A 479 14.02 16.84 -5.92
N THR A 480 14.73 17.97 -5.98
CA THR A 480 16.06 18.06 -6.60
C THR A 480 17.13 18.01 -5.53
N TRP A 481 18.14 17.18 -5.71
CA TRP A 481 19.29 17.11 -4.79
C TRP A 481 20.63 17.05 -5.51
N ARG A 482 21.62 17.78 -4.99
CA ARG A 482 23.01 17.70 -5.45
C ARG A 482 23.82 16.88 -4.46
N MET A 483 24.27 15.72 -4.90
CA MET A 483 25.03 14.80 -4.06
C MET A 483 26.43 15.36 -3.76
N ARG A 484 26.74 15.53 -2.47
CA ARG A 484 28.04 16.02 -1.98
C ARG A 484 28.80 14.89 -1.30
N ARG A 485 30.07 15.13 -0.96
CA ARG A 485 30.86 14.20 -0.16
C ARG A 485 31.04 14.77 1.24
N PHE A 486 30.55 14.06 2.26
CA PHE A 486 30.71 14.42 3.67
C PHE A 486 31.58 13.45 4.45
N VAL A 487 31.97 12.32 3.83
CA VAL A 487 32.91 11.36 4.40
C VAL A 487 34.35 11.68 3.99
N PRO A 488 35.35 11.47 4.88
CA PRO A 488 36.75 11.63 4.53
C PRO A 488 37.18 10.80 3.31
N LEU A 489 38.29 11.19 2.68
CA LEU A 489 39.02 10.32 1.77
C LEU A 489 39.61 9.17 2.59
N GLY A 490 39.09 7.95 2.41
CA GLY A 490 39.78 6.76 2.92
C GLY A 490 41.16 6.67 2.29
N GLN A 491 42.19 6.36 3.08
CA GLN A 491 43.42 5.81 2.51
C GLN A 491 43.04 4.48 1.85
N VAL A 492 43.32 4.37 0.56
CA VAL A 492 43.11 3.18 -0.26
C VAL A 492 43.96 2.02 0.27
#